data_AF-A0A524KCV7-F1
#
_entry.id   AF-A0A524KCV7-F1
#
_cell.length_a   1.000
_cell.length_b   1.000
_cell.length_c   1.000
_cell.angle_alpha   90.00
_cell.angle_beta   90.00
_cell.angle_gamma   90.00
#
_symmetry.space_group_name_H-M   'P 1'
#
loop_
_entity.id
_entity.type
_entity.pdbx_description
1 polymer ?
#
loop_
_entity_poly.entity_id
_entity_poly.type
_entity_poly.pdbx_seq_one_letter_code
_entity_poly.pdbx_strand_id
1 'polypeptide(L)'
;MDAGAIKSFLFWFSDAVRFLTASPLRIAVLASAGALLFVLRVWGAARARSLACVAAGQSLGFGEATGIVFKELYSAILALAAALPAILAAVAASVALMAVADSLKGLDEMRANAARVRELSVVLQNLERRQKVLEVRVASVRDGVSSLSILFFDPSEPGGAVATQDVTIRGTEVYFDAIMSNFDYAEIAAGRRVNLAIPYRVFSDVTPQASGVALGLKDAAGVPYAYGRKDDDVFGLAPEAYRARLAELVHLMSDETSAREAGIVRSVYGSAVHRRVKPGDRFAVWVEQTGGLTIKDAGSF
;
A
#
# COMPACT_ATOMS: atom_id res chain seq x y z
N MET A 1 -11.42 25.80 19.03
CA MET A 1 -10.64 25.48 17.82
C MET A 1 -10.80 24.00 17.55
N ASP A 2 -11.14 23.63 16.33
CA ASP A 2 -11.25 22.24 15.90
C ASP A 2 -9.86 21.58 15.92
N ALA A 3 -9.76 20.38 16.50
CA ALA A 3 -8.51 19.61 16.55
C ALA A 3 -7.97 19.32 15.14
N GLY A 4 -8.87 19.21 14.14
CA GLY A 4 -8.49 19.08 12.73
C GLY A 4 -7.74 20.30 12.21
N ALA A 5 -8.21 21.51 12.53
CA ALA A 5 -7.60 22.76 12.06
C ALA A 5 -6.18 22.97 12.64
N ILE A 6 -5.98 22.63 13.92
CA ILE A 6 -4.65 22.71 14.56
C ILE A 6 -3.67 21.74 13.88
N LYS A 7 -4.11 20.51 13.59
CA LYS A 7 -3.30 19.50 12.94
C LYS A 7 -2.93 19.88 11.51
N SER A 8 -3.88 20.39 10.72
CA SER A 8 -3.61 20.89 9.36
C SER A 8 -2.60 22.03 9.36
N PHE A 9 -2.70 22.96 10.31
CA PHE A 9 -1.72 24.03 10.48
C PHE A 9 -0.33 23.48 10.81
N LEU A 10 -0.23 22.55 11.76
CA LEU A 10 1.05 21.93 12.14
C LEU A 10 1.71 21.20 10.96
N PHE A 11 0.93 20.49 10.15
CA PHE A 11 1.45 19.79 8.98
C PHE A 11 1.96 20.77 7.92
N TRP A 12 1.17 21.80 7.60
CA TRP A 12 1.58 22.85 6.67
C TRP A 12 2.83 23.60 7.16
N PHE A 13 2.89 23.94 8.45
CA PHE A 13 4.04 24.61 9.05
C PHE A 13 5.30 23.75 8.99
N SER A 14 5.20 22.47 9.35
CA SER A 14 6.29 21.50 9.24
C SER A 14 6.81 21.40 7.80
N ASP A 15 5.91 21.30 6.83
CA ASP A 15 6.27 21.19 5.41
C ASP A 15 6.91 22.49 4.89
N ALA A 16 6.46 23.66 5.36
CA ALA A 16 7.08 24.96 5.06
C ALA A 16 8.48 25.11 5.66
N VAL A 17 8.68 24.70 6.93
CA VAL A 17 10.00 24.72 7.58
C VAL A 17 10.96 23.78 6.85
N ARG A 18 10.53 22.55 6.53
CA ARG A 18 11.31 21.61 5.71
C ARG A 18 11.61 22.19 4.33
N PHE A 19 10.64 22.84 3.70
CA PHE A 19 10.84 23.46 2.40
C PHE A 19 11.98 24.48 2.44
N LEU A 20 12.02 25.34 3.47
CA LEU A 20 13.03 26.37 3.63
C LEU A 20 14.43 25.81 3.97
N THR A 21 14.51 24.66 4.63
CA THR A 21 15.79 24.08 5.10
C THR A 21 16.37 22.99 4.19
N ALA A 22 15.57 22.37 3.31
CA ALA A 22 15.97 21.17 2.57
C ALA A 22 16.88 21.37 1.34
N SER A 23 17.08 22.60 0.84
CA SER A 23 17.88 22.81 -0.38
C SER A 23 18.77 24.06 -0.33
N PRO A 24 20.04 23.97 -0.77
CA PRO A 24 20.95 25.12 -0.83
C PRO A 24 20.42 26.24 -1.74
N LEU A 25 19.64 25.91 -2.76
CA LEU A 25 19.03 26.88 -3.67
C LEU A 25 17.96 27.72 -2.96
N ARG A 26 17.28 27.15 -1.95
CA ARG A 26 16.25 27.83 -1.16
C ARG A 26 16.85 28.68 -0.03
N ILE A 27 17.98 28.23 0.53
CA ILE A 27 18.82 29.07 1.39
C ILE A 27 19.34 30.29 0.62
N ALA A 28 19.70 30.13 -0.66
CA ALA A 28 20.08 31.26 -1.52
C ALA A 28 18.93 32.26 -1.75
N VAL A 29 17.67 31.81 -1.81
CA VAL A 29 16.49 32.70 -1.86
C VAL A 29 16.35 33.52 -0.56
N LEU A 30 16.53 32.89 0.60
CA LEU A 30 16.54 33.61 1.88
C LEU A 30 17.71 34.61 1.98
N ALA A 31 18.90 34.18 1.54
CA ALA A 31 20.09 35.03 1.54
C ALA A 31 19.95 36.23 0.58
N SER A 32 19.38 36.03 -0.61
CA SER A 32 19.13 37.10 -1.58
C SER A 32 18.06 38.09 -1.11
N ALA A 33 17.00 37.62 -0.45
CA ALA A 33 16.02 38.49 0.20
C ALA A 33 16.66 39.32 1.31
N GLY A 34 17.54 38.72 2.14
CA GLY A 34 18.31 39.43 3.15
C GLY A 34 19.26 40.47 2.55
N ALA A 35 19.96 40.13 1.46
CA ALA A 35 20.84 41.05 0.74
C ALA A 35 20.06 42.23 0.13
N LEU A 36 18.89 41.99 -0.45
CA LEU A 36 18.01 43.03 -0.98
C LEU A 36 17.57 44.00 0.11
N LEU A 37 17.13 43.49 1.27
CA LEU A 37 16.76 44.32 2.41
C LEU A 37 17.92 45.18 2.90
N PHE A 38 19.13 44.63 2.93
CA PHE A 38 20.33 45.38 3.28
C PHE A 38 20.61 46.53 2.29
N VAL A 39 20.54 46.25 0.98
CA VAL A 39 20.73 47.27 -0.08
C VAL A 39 19.70 48.39 0.05
N LEU A 40 18.43 48.04 0.28
CA LEU A 40 17.37 49.05 0.50
C LEU A 40 17.65 49.91 1.74
N ARG A 41 18.19 49.31 2.81
CA ARG A 41 18.56 50.03 4.04
C ARG A 41 19.70 51.03 3.81
N VAL A 42 20.77 50.57 3.16
CA VAL A 42 21.91 51.41 2.78
C VAL A 42 21.48 52.54 1.86
N TRP A 43 20.61 52.26 0.89
CA TRP A 43 20.06 53.29 0.00
C TRP A 43 19.25 54.32 0.78
N GLY A 44 18.35 53.89 1.67
CA GLY A 44 17.60 54.81 2.54
C GLY A 44 18.51 55.75 3.34
N ALA A 45 19.55 55.19 3.97
CA ALA A 45 20.53 55.95 4.75
C ALA A 45 21.35 56.91 3.88
N ALA A 46 21.82 56.47 2.71
CA ALA A 46 22.57 57.29 1.77
C ALA A 46 21.72 58.44 1.21
N ARG A 47 20.45 58.19 0.88
CA ARG A 47 19.52 59.21 0.37
C ARG A 47 19.23 60.26 1.44
N ALA A 48 18.98 59.84 2.68
CA ALA A 48 18.75 60.77 3.79
C ALA A 48 19.98 61.69 4.02
N ARG A 49 21.19 61.13 3.96
CA ARG A 49 22.42 61.92 4.12
C ARG A 49 22.70 62.84 2.93
N SER A 50 22.47 62.37 1.71
CA SER A 50 22.61 63.17 0.49
C SER A 50 21.71 64.40 0.51
N LEU A 51 20.44 64.25 0.92
CA LEU A 51 19.51 65.38 1.06
C LEU A 51 19.98 66.39 2.11
N ALA A 52 20.57 65.92 3.21
CA ALA A 52 21.13 66.80 4.25
C ALA A 52 22.37 67.57 3.76
N CYS A 53 23.27 66.93 3.01
CA CYS A 53 24.44 67.60 2.42
C CYS A 53 24.03 68.66 1.40
N VAL A 54 23.04 68.36 0.55
CA VAL A 54 22.49 69.33 -0.42
C VAL A 54 21.88 70.54 0.29
N ALA A 55 21.14 70.33 1.38
CA ALA A 55 20.61 71.43 2.19
C ALA A 55 21.69 72.28 2.86
N ALA A 56 22.86 71.71 3.12
CA ALA A 56 24.04 72.40 3.66
C ALA A 56 24.97 72.98 2.59
N GLY A 57 24.65 72.84 1.30
CA GLY A 57 25.48 73.33 0.18
C GLY A 57 26.76 72.52 -0.06
N GLN A 58 26.84 71.28 0.43
CA GLN A 58 27.99 70.39 0.30
C GLN A 58 27.65 69.17 -0.59
N SER A 59 28.67 68.58 -1.22
CA SER A 59 28.53 67.31 -1.94
C SER A 59 28.94 66.13 -1.05
N LEU A 60 28.29 64.98 -1.24
CA LEU A 60 28.57 63.77 -0.47
C LEU A 60 29.92 63.19 -0.91
N GLY A 61 30.89 63.15 -0.01
CA GLY A 61 32.22 62.63 -0.31
C GLY A 61 32.23 61.10 -0.43
N PHE A 62 33.14 60.54 -1.24
CA PHE A 62 33.32 59.09 -1.35
C PHE A 62 33.60 58.42 0.01
N GLY A 63 34.39 59.08 0.88
CA GLY A 63 34.67 58.60 2.24
C GLY A 63 33.45 58.62 3.18
N GLU A 64 32.50 59.53 2.95
CA GLU A 64 31.24 59.54 3.71
C GLU A 64 30.31 58.42 3.25
N ALA A 65 30.26 58.17 1.94
CA ALA A 65 29.48 57.05 1.38
C ALA A 65 29.96 55.69 1.92
N THR A 66 31.27 55.45 1.94
CA THR A 66 31.84 54.22 2.52
C THR A 66 31.60 54.12 4.03
N GLY A 67 31.68 55.25 4.75
CA GLY A 67 31.34 55.32 6.17
C GLY A 67 29.88 54.96 6.47
N ILE A 68 28.92 55.37 5.63
CA ILE A 68 27.50 54.97 5.74
C ILE A 68 27.35 53.46 5.56
N VAL A 69 27.97 52.89 4.52
CA VAL A 69 27.91 51.44 4.27
C VAL A 69 28.47 50.67 5.47
N PHE A 70 29.62 51.08 6.00
CA PHE A 70 30.24 50.42 7.16
C PHE A 70 29.38 50.55 8.42
N LYS A 71 28.81 51.73 8.69
CA LYS A 71 27.92 51.95 9.83
C LYS A 71 26.66 51.10 9.74
N GLU A 72 26.01 51.06 8.58
CA GLU A 72 24.81 50.25 8.38
C GLU A 72 25.13 48.76 8.49
N LEU A 73 26.27 48.31 7.92
CA LEU A 73 26.75 46.93 8.07
C LEU A 73 27.00 46.57 9.54
N TYR A 74 27.72 47.40 10.29
CA TYR A 74 27.99 47.19 11.70
C TYR A 74 26.69 47.15 12.52
N SER A 75 25.76 48.07 12.25
CA SER A 75 24.45 48.10 12.91
C SER A 75 23.61 46.86 12.60
N ALA A 76 23.68 46.35 11.36
CA ALA A 76 23.00 45.14 10.95
C ALA A 76 23.58 43.90 11.65
N ILE A 77 24.91 43.80 11.75
CA ILE A 77 25.59 42.73 12.50
C ILE A 77 25.22 42.79 13.98
N LEU A 78 25.23 43.97 14.59
CA LEU A 78 24.88 44.15 16.00
C LEU A 78 23.41 43.79 16.26
N ALA A 79 22.51 44.22 15.38
CA ALA A 79 21.09 43.87 15.45
C ALA A 79 20.87 42.35 15.29
N LEU A 80 21.61 41.71 14.39
CA LEU A 80 21.57 40.26 14.22
C LEU A 80 22.10 39.53 15.46
N ALA A 81 23.21 39.99 16.03
CA ALA A 81 23.76 39.43 17.26
C ALA A 81 22.80 39.59 18.45
N ALA A 82 22.13 40.74 18.57
CA ALA A 82 21.12 40.98 19.59
C ALA A 82 19.84 40.13 19.38
N ALA A 83 19.47 39.88 18.12
CA ALA A 83 18.35 39.02 17.76
C ALA A 83 18.69 37.51 17.84
N LEU A 84 19.97 37.14 17.94
CA LEU A 84 20.42 35.75 17.88
C LEU A 84 19.70 34.84 18.90
N PRO A 85 19.52 35.21 20.18
CA PRO A 85 18.79 34.37 21.12
C PRO A 85 17.32 34.16 20.73
N ALA A 86 16.66 35.19 20.19
CA ALA A 86 15.28 35.09 19.72
C ALA A 86 15.18 34.22 18.46
N ILE A 87 16.14 34.35 17.53
CA ILE A 87 16.23 33.49 16.34
C ILE A 87 16.46 32.04 16.77
N LEU A 88 17.39 31.78 17.69
CA LEU A 88 17.65 30.43 18.21
C LEU A 88 16.42 29.84 18.90
N ALA A 89 15.71 30.63 19.72
CA ALA A 89 14.47 30.19 20.35
C ALA A 89 13.38 29.89 19.32
N ALA A 90 13.23 30.71 18.28
CA ALA A 90 12.27 30.49 17.21
C ALA A 90 12.61 29.24 16.39
N VAL A 91 13.89 29.00 16.10
CA VAL A 91 14.36 27.78 15.43
C VAL A 91 14.10 26.56 16.31
N ALA A 92 14.45 26.61 17.59
CA ALA A 92 14.22 25.51 18.53
C ALA A 92 12.72 25.18 18.66
N ALA A 93 11.87 26.20 18.78
CA ALA A 93 10.41 26.03 18.79
C ALA A 93 9.90 25.43 17.47
N SER A 94 10.45 25.85 16.33
CA SER A 94 10.08 25.30 15.02
C SER A 94 10.44 23.83 14.88
N VAL A 95 11.63 23.44 15.33
CA VAL A 95 12.08 22.03 15.35
C VAL A 95 11.21 21.19 16.29
N ALA A 96 10.88 21.70 17.47
CA ALA A 96 9.99 21.01 18.41
C ALA A 96 8.60 20.79 17.81
N LEU A 97 8.02 21.80 17.15
CA LEU A 97 6.74 21.70 16.46
C LEU A 97 6.78 20.69 15.30
N MET A 98 7.87 20.67 14.53
CA MET A 98 8.07 19.70 13.45
C MET A 98 8.10 18.26 14.01
N ALA A 99 8.80 18.03 15.12
CA ALA A 99 8.84 16.71 15.75
C ALA A 99 7.46 16.24 16.23
N VAL A 100 6.65 17.15 16.79
CA VAL A 100 5.26 16.85 17.17
C VAL A 100 4.41 16.54 15.93
N ALA A 101 4.55 17.33 14.86
CA ALA A 101 3.83 17.10 13.61
C ALA A 101 4.17 15.73 12.99
N ASP A 102 5.45 15.37 12.95
CA ASP A 102 5.92 14.08 12.45
C ASP A 102 5.40 12.91 13.30
N SER A 103 5.43 13.06 14.62
CA SER A 103 4.87 12.06 15.55
C SER A 103 3.36 11.87 15.33
N LEU A 104 2.62 12.96 15.13
CA LEU A 104 1.18 12.89 14.82
C LEU A 104 0.91 12.23 13.47
N LYS A 105 1.68 12.57 12.42
CA LYS A 105 1.58 11.90 11.10
C LYS A 105 1.82 10.39 11.23
N GLY A 106 2.88 10.00 11.93
CA GLY A 106 3.18 8.59 12.17
C GLY A 106 2.07 7.87 12.96
N LEU A 107 1.49 8.51 13.96
CA LEU A 107 0.36 7.96 14.72
C LEU A 107 -0.90 7.75 13.85
N ASP A 108 -1.19 8.67 12.93
CA ASP A 108 -2.31 8.52 12.00
C ASP A 108 -2.09 7.40 11.01
N GLU A 109 -0.88 7.31 10.44
CA GLU A 109 -0.49 6.23 9.54
C GLU A 109 -0.59 4.88 10.25
N MET A 110 -0.13 4.79 11.50
CA MET A 110 -0.29 3.59 12.32
C MET A 110 -1.77 3.25 12.57
N ARG A 111 -2.63 4.23 12.85
CA ARG A 111 -4.07 4.00 13.06
C ARG A 111 -4.77 3.56 11.78
N ALA A 112 -4.46 4.18 10.64
CA ALA A 112 -5.00 3.82 9.34
C ALA A 112 -4.55 2.41 8.93
N ASN A 113 -3.27 2.09 9.13
CA ASN A 113 -2.76 0.74 8.89
C ASN A 113 -3.40 -0.29 9.83
N ALA A 114 -3.58 0.03 11.11
CA ALA A 114 -4.27 -0.85 12.05
C ALA A 114 -5.74 -1.08 11.65
N ALA A 115 -6.45 -0.05 11.19
CA ALA A 115 -7.80 -0.20 10.67
C ALA A 115 -7.84 -1.09 9.42
N ARG A 116 -6.97 -0.82 8.44
CA ARG A 116 -6.82 -1.64 7.23
C ARG A 116 -6.52 -3.11 7.56
N VAL A 117 -5.60 -3.37 8.48
CA VAL A 117 -5.24 -4.72 8.93
C VAL A 117 -6.43 -5.42 9.58
N ARG A 118 -7.21 -4.73 10.42
CA ARG A 118 -8.43 -5.28 11.01
C ARG A 118 -9.46 -5.64 9.93
N GLU A 119 -9.70 -4.76 8.97
CA GLU A 119 -10.64 -5.02 7.87
C GLU A 119 -10.22 -6.24 7.04
N LEU A 120 -8.94 -6.34 6.67
CA LEU A 120 -8.42 -7.52 5.95
C LEU A 120 -8.51 -8.80 6.76
N SER A 121 -8.31 -8.73 8.09
CA SER A 121 -8.48 -9.88 8.98
C SER A 121 -9.94 -10.36 8.99
N VAL A 122 -10.90 -9.43 8.98
CA VAL A 122 -12.33 -9.77 8.88
C VAL A 122 -12.66 -10.40 7.53
N VAL A 123 -12.11 -9.89 6.42
CA VAL A 123 -12.28 -10.54 5.10
C VAL A 123 -11.81 -11.99 5.15
N LEU A 124 -10.63 -12.24 5.70
CA LEU A 124 -10.09 -13.60 5.80
C LEU A 124 -10.93 -14.53 6.65
N GLN A 125 -11.48 -14.06 7.78
CA GLN A 125 -12.41 -14.85 8.59
C GLN A 125 -13.68 -15.26 7.81
N ASN A 126 -14.16 -14.38 6.91
CA ASN A 126 -15.29 -14.71 6.03
C ASN A 126 -14.91 -15.74 4.93
N LEU A 127 -13.63 -15.79 4.55
CA LEU A 127 -13.08 -16.74 3.57
C LEU A 127 -12.66 -18.08 4.18
N GLU A 128 -12.37 -18.13 5.48
CA GLU A 128 -11.91 -19.32 6.22
C GLU A 128 -13.04 -20.36 6.39
N ARG A 129 -13.38 -21.06 5.32
CA ARG A 129 -14.42 -22.08 5.31
C ARG A 129 -13.99 -23.25 4.44
N ARG A 130 -14.42 -24.45 4.84
CA ARG A 130 -14.36 -25.62 3.97
C ARG A 130 -15.38 -25.48 2.85
N GLN A 131 -14.94 -25.53 1.60
CA GLN A 131 -15.81 -25.32 0.45
C GLN A 131 -15.37 -26.07 -0.80
N LYS A 132 -16.35 -26.46 -1.62
CA LYS A 132 -16.12 -27.07 -2.93
C LYS A 132 -15.74 -25.97 -3.91
N VAL A 133 -14.59 -26.11 -4.56
CA VAL A 133 -14.08 -25.13 -5.53
C VAL A 133 -14.20 -25.63 -6.97
N LEU A 134 -13.99 -26.93 -7.18
CA LEU A 134 -14.06 -27.57 -8.49
C LEU A 134 -14.86 -28.87 -8.40
N GLU A 135 -15.58 -29.19 -9.46
CA GLU A 135 -16.01 -30.56 -9.76
C GLU A 135 -15.43 -30.97 -11.11
N VAL A 136 -14.88 -32.16 -11.18
CA VAL A 136 -14.21 -32.69 -12.36
C VAL A 136 -15.01 -33.89 -12.86
N ARG A 137 -15.35 -33.85 -14.15
CA ARG A 137 -16.01 -34.94 -14.87
C ARG A 137 -15.08 -35.45 -15.96
N VAL A 138 -14.73 -36.73 -15.90
CA VAL A 138 -13.83 -37.34 -16.87
C VAL A 138 -14.64 -37.88 -18.03
N ALA A 139 -14.65 -37.14 -19.15
CA ALA A 139 -15.44 -37.49 -20.32
C ALA A 139 -14.86 -38.73 -21.04
N SER A 140 -13.54 -38.77 -21.21
CA SER A 140 -12.87 -39.93 -21.80
C SER A 140 -11.39 -40.00 -21.45
N VAL A 141 -10.83 -41.20 -21.54
CA VAL A 141 -9.38 -41.44 -21.49
C VAL A 141 -9.06 -42.38 -22.66
N ARG A 142 -8.40 -41.85 -23.71
CA ARG A 142 -8.06 -42.61 -24.93
C ARG A 142 -6.63 -42.31 -25.34
N ASP A 143 -5.88 -43.35 -25.71
CA ASP A 143 -4.48 -43.23 -26.17
C ASP A 143 -3.57 -42.43 -25.23
N GLY A 144 -3.81 -42.55 -23.91
CA GLY A 144 -3.09 -41.79 -22.89
C GLY A 144 -3.42 -40.31 -22.87
N VAL A 145 -4.58 -39.89 -23.39
CA VAL A 145 -5.10 -38.52 -23.35
C VAL A 145 -6.40 -38.51 -22.56
N SER A 146 -6.45 -37.68 -21.53
CA SER A 146 -7.62 -37.47 -20.68
C SER A 146 -8.38 -36.21 -21.11
N SER A 147 -9.69 -36.35 -21.33
CA SER A 147 -10.61 -35.23 -21.58
C SER A 147 -11.46 -35.00 -20.33
N LEU A 148 -11.35 -33.80 -19.76
CA LEU A 148 -11.95 -33.40 -18.49
C LEU A 148 -12.91 -32.24 -18.73
N SER A 149 -14.05 -32.24 -18.04
CA SER A 149 -14.91 -31.06 -17.90
C SER A 149 -14.83 -30.59 -16.46
N ILE A 150 -14.30 -29.39 -16.25
CA ILE A 150 -14.05 -28.80 -14.93
C ILE A 150 -15.12 -27.75 -14.68
N LEU A 151 -15.93 -27.96 -13.66
CA LEU A 151 -17.00 -27.07 -13.23
C LEU A 151 -16.53 -26.27 -12.01
N PHE A 152 -16.67 -24.95 -12.08
CA PHE A 152 -16.27 -24.00 -11.03
C PHE A 152 -17.46 -23.62 -10.16
N PHE A 153 -17.26 -23.51 -8.85
CA PHE A 153 -18.32 -23.18 -7.89
C PHE A 153 -18.03 -21.85 -7.19
N ASP A 154 -19.08 -21.05 -7.03
CA ASP A 154 -19.07 -19.82 -6.25
C ASP A 154 -20.01 -19.98 -5.05
N PRO A 155 -19.55 -19.79 -3.81
CA PRO A 155 -20.40 -19.85 -2.61
C PRO A 155 -21.53 -18.82 -2.59
N SER A 156 -21.40 -17.71 -3.31
CA SER A 156 -22.48 -16.73 -3.47
C SER A 156 -23.59 -17.22 -4.41
N GLU A 157 -23.34 -18.24 -5.23
CA GLU A 157 -24.30 -18.83 -6.17
C GLU A 157 -24.50 -20.34 -5.89
N PRO A 158 -25.25 -20.72 -4.84
CA PRO A 158 -25.39 -22.12 -4.44
C PRO A 158 -26.16 -23.00 -5.46
N GLY A 159 -26.67 -22.41 -6.55
CA GLY A 159 -27.50 -23.08 -7.56
C GLY A 159 -26.75 -24.03 -8.50
N GLY A 160 -25.41 -24.08 -8.46
CA GLY A 160 -24.64 -24.98 -9.30
C GLY A 160 -23.25 -24.45 -9.63
N ALA A 161 -22.72 -24.91 -10.76
CA ALA A 161 -21.46 -24.39 -11.27
C ALA A 161 -21.69 -23.06 -12.00
N VAL A 162 -20.86 -22.06 -11.72
CA VAL A 162 -20.92 -20.73 -12.34
C VAL A 162 -20.18 -20.66 -13.67
N ALA A 163 -19.22 -21.55 -13.87
CA ALA A 163 -18.46 -21.66 -15.10
C ALA A 163 -18.04 -23.12 -15.33
N THR A 164 -17.77 -23.44 -16.60
CA THR A 164 -17.24 -24.74 -17.02
C THR A 164 -16.07 -24.52 -17.96
N GLN A 165 -15.01 -25.30 -17.81
CA GLN A 165 -13.86 -25.34 -18.70
C GLN A 165 -13.55 -26.79 -19.07
N ASP A 166 -13.58 -27.06 -20.37
CA ASP A 166 -13.15 -28.34 -20.90
C ASP A 166 -11.64 -28.32 -21.13
N VAL A 167 -10.97 -29.39 -20.69
CA VAL A 167 -9.51 -29.52 -20.72
C VAL A 167 -9.14 -30.88 -21.29
N THR A 168 -8.26 -30.88 -22.29
CA THR A 168 -7.66 -32.10 -22.82
C THR A 168 -6.17 -32.11 -22.48
N ILE A 169 -5.72 -33.15 -21.79
CA ILE A 169 -4.33 -33.26 -21.34
C ILE A 169 -3.80 -34.68 -21.55
N ARG A 170 -2.54 -34.81 -22.01
CA ARG A 170 -1.87 -36.12 -22.10
C ARG A 170 -1.55 -36.61 -20.70
N GLY A 171 -1.75 -37.88 -20.39
CA GLY A 171 -1.56 -38.49 -19.07
C GLY A 171 -2.86 -39.03 -18.49
N THR A 172 -2.74 -39.90 -17.48
CA THR A 172 -3.89 -40.51 -16.79
C THR A 172 -3.90 -40.22 -15.30
N GLU A 173 -2.83 -39.61 -14.78
CA GLU A 173 -2.80 -39.07 -13.43
C GLU A 173 -2.84 -37.56 -13.53
N VAL A 174 -3.91 -36.96 -13.01
CA VAL A 174 -4.19 -35.54 -13.13
C VAL A 174 -3.88 -34.86 -11.81
N TYR A 175 -3.14 -33.76 -11.88
CA TYR A 175 -2.70 -32.95 -10.76
C TYR A 175 -3.39 -31.59 -10.83
N PHE A 176 -4.00 -31.17 -9.73
CA PHE A 176 -4.58 -29.84 -9.55
C PHE A 176 -3.67 -29.04 -8.65
N ASP A 177 -3.03 -28.04 -9.26
CA ASP A 177 -2.07 -27.17 -8.61
C ASP A 177 -2.75 -25.92 -8.07
N ALA A 178 -2.29 -25.47 -6.91
CA ALA A 178 -2.85 -24.34 -6.21
C ALA A 178 -1.78 -23.50 -5.53
N ILE A 179 -2.04 -22.20 -5.51
CA ILE A 179 -1.26 -21.23 -4.75
C ILE A 179 -1.85 -21.18 -3.34
N MET A 180 -1.00 -21.50 -2.37
CA MET A 180 -1.29 -21.35 -0.94
C MET A 180 -0.68 -20.03 -0.47
N SER A 181 -1.49 -19.16 0.11
CA SER A 181 -1.01 -17.94 0.77
C SER A 181 -1.23 -18.04 2.26
N ASN A 182 -0.14 -17.95 3.01
CA ASN A 182 -0.17 -17.88 4.47
C ASN A 182 -0.16 -16.42 4.90
N PHE A 183 -1.11 -16.04 5.73
CA PHE A 183 -1.19 -14.70 6.28
C PHE A 183 -0.67 -14.68 7.72
N ASP A 184 0.07 -13.63 8.06
CA ASP A 184 0.64 -13.43 9.40
C ASP A 184 0.24 -12.04 9.87
N TYR A 185 -0.89 -11.96 10.56
CA TYR A 185 -1.28 -10.70 11.19
C TYR A 185 -0.77 -10.65 12.61
N ALA A 186 -0.35 -9.46 13.03
CA ALA A 186 0.11 -9.12 14.37
C ALA A 186 -0.90 -9.41 15.50
N GLU A 187 -2.08 -9.95 15.23
CA GLU A 187 -2.96 -10.59 16.24
C GLU A 187 -2.49 -12.00 16.64
N ILE A 188 -1.17 -12.20 16.62
CA ILE A 188 -0.41 -13.25 17.31
C ILE A 188 -0.46 -13.02 18.83
N ALA A 189 -1.66 -12.79 19.39
CA ALA A 189 -1.94 -13.19 20.76
C ALA A 189 -2.48 -14.62 20.80
N ALA A 190 -3.01 -15.14 19.67
CA ALA A 190 -3.72 -16.42 19.62
C ALA A 190 -3.07 -17.51 18.72
N GLY A 191 -1.99 -17.22 17.98
CA GLY A 191 -1.23 -18.22 17.22
C GLY A 191 -1.98 -18.92 16.07
N ARG A 192 -3.13 -18.40 15.62
CA ARG A 192 -3.90 -18.97 14.50
C ARG A 192 -3.35 -18.49 13.16
N ARG A 193 -2.99 -19.45 12.29
CA ARG A 193 -2.58 -19.21 10.90
C ARG A 193 -3.79 -19.38 10.00
N VAL A 194 -4.12 -18.37 9.21
CA VAL A 194 -5.13 -18.48 8.15
C VAL A 194 -4.40 -18.68 6.83
N ASN A 195 -4.79 -19.72 6.12
CA ASN A 195 -4.21 -20.06 4.82
C ASN A 195 -5.35 -20.06 3.80
N LEU A 196 -5.11 -19.42 2.66
CA LEU A 196 -6.02 -19.46 1.54
C LEU A 196 -5.43 -20.24 0.38
N ALA A 197 -6.27 -20.98 -0.32
CA ALA A 197 -5.90 -21.83 -1.44
C ALA A 197 -6.67 -21.43 -2.70
N ILE A 198 -5.93 -21.19 -3.78
CA ILE A 198 -6.50 -20.92 -5.10
C ILE A 198 -5.92 -21.93 -6.09
N PRO A 199 -6.69 -22.94 -6.52
CA PRO A 199 -6.30 -23.73 -7.68
C PRO A 199 -6.09 -22.80 -8.87
N TYR A 200 -5.09 -23.06 -9.70
CA TYR A 200 -4.81 -22.18 -10.85
C TYR A 200 -4.35 -22.92 -12.09
N ARG A 201 -3.98 -24.19 -11.94
CA ARG A 201 -3.47 -24.99 -13.05
C ARG A 201 -3.81 -26.46 -12.88
N VAL A 202 -4.04 -27.13 -14.00
CA VAL A 202 -4.12 -28.58 -14.08
C VAL A 202 -3.00 -29.12 -14.95
N PHE A 203 -2.31 -30.15 -14.48
CA PHE A 203 -1.24 -30.83 -15.22
C PHE A 203 -1.35 -32.36 -15.02
N SER A 204 -0.41 -33.14 -15.54
CA SER A 204 -0.47 -34.61 -15.44
C SER A 204 0.89 -35.27 -15.23
N ASP A 205 0.89 -36.60 -15.09
CA ASP A 205 2.11 -37.43 -15.08
C ASP A 205 2.97 -37.29 -16.35
N VAL A 206 2.35 -36.94 -17.48
CA VAL A 206 3.05 -36.80 -18.78
C VAL A 206 3.26 -35.34 -19.18
N THR A 207 2.38 -34.45 -18.72
CA THR A 207 2.41 -33.02 -19.05
C THR A 207 2.97 -32.26 -17.85
N PRO A 208 4.19 -31.70 -17.94
CA PRO A 208 4.82 -30.98 -16.82
C PRO A 208 3.98 -29.79 -16.36
N GLN A 209 4.10 -29.45 -15.06
CA GLN A 209 3.44 -28.29 -14.46
C GLN A 209 3.62 -27.00 -15.27
N ALA A 210 4.83 -26.73 -15.79
CA ALA A 210 5.11 -25.54 -16.60
C ALA A 210 4.28 -25.44 -17.88
N SER A 211 3.87 -26.57 -18.44
CA SER A 211 3.05 -26.70 -19.66
C SER A 211 1.60 -27.09 -19.37
N GLY A 212 1.19 -27.09 -18.09
CA GLY A 212 -0.18 -27.38 -17.68
C GLY A 212 -1.17 -26.31 -18.14
N VAL A 213 -2.45 -26.66 -18.10
CA VAL A 213 -3.55 -25.79 -18.52
C VAL A 213 -3.96 -24.89 -17.36
N ALA A 214 -3.95 -23.57 -17.57
CA ALA A 214 -4.42 -22.61 -16.58
C ALA A 214 -5.95 -22.74 -16.39
N LEU A 215 -6.39 -22.64 -15.13
CA LEU A 215 -7.79 -22.72 -14.76
C LEU A 215 -8.43 -21.33 -14.77
N GLY A 216 -9.56 -21.18 -15.47
CA GLY A 216 -10.36 -19.97 -15.57
C GLY A 216 -11.18 -19.68 -14.32
N LEU A 217 -10.51 -19.55 -13.17
CA LEU A 217 -11.12 -19.56 -11.84
C LEU A 217 -11.62 -18.21 -11.33
N LYS A 218 -11.58 -17.15 -12.15
CA LYS A 218 -11.84 -15.78 -11.74
C LYS A 218 -13.09 -15.22 -12.41
N ASP A 219 -13.79 -14.36 -11.68
CA ASP A 219 -14.88 -13.54 -12.20
C ASP A 219 -14.38 -12.36 -13.04
N ALA A 220 -15.30 -11.51 -13.50
CA ALA A 220 -14.98 -10.32 -14.29
C ALA A 220 -14.17 -9.26 -13.51
N ALA A 221 -14.19 -9.30 -12.17
CA ALA A 221 -13.41 -8.41 -11.31
C ALA A 221 -12.02 -8.98 -10.96
N GLY A 222 -11.69 -10.19 -11.45
CA GLY A 222 -10.42 -10.86 -11.18
C GLY A 222 -10.38 -11.59 -9.82
N VAL A 223 -11.52 -11.72 -9.14
CA VAL A 223 -11.66 -12.42 -7.87
C VAL A 223 -11.91 -13.91 -8.14
N PRO A 224 -11.22 -14.84 -7.46
CA PRO A 224 -11.52 -16.26 -7.59
C PRO A 224 -12.96 -16.57 -7.19
N TYR A 225 -13.69 -17.39 -7.96
CA TYR A 225 -15.08 -17.79 -7.66
C TYR A 225 -15.23 -18.37 -6.24
N ALA A 226 -14.20 -19.07 -5.75
CA ALA A 226 -14.16 -19.61 -4.40
C ALA A 226 -14.34 -18.54 -3.30
N TYR A 227 -14.08 -17.27 -3.59
CA TYR A 227 -14.14 -16.17 -2.62
C TYR A 227 -15.41 -15.33 -2.72
N GLY A 228 -16.32 -15.65 -3.65
CA GLY A 228 -17.61 -14.98 -3.74
C GLY A 228 -18.43 -15.17 -2.47
N ARG A 229 -19.08 -14.10 -2.02
CA ARG A 229 -19.98 -14.07 -0.86
C ARG A 229 -21.18 -13.20 -1.21
N LYS A 230 -22.37 -13.61 -0.78
CA LYS A 230 -23.54 -12.72 -0.82
C LYS A 230 -23.38 -11.63 0.23
N ASP A 231 -23.94 -10.47 -0.03
CA ASP A 231 -23.85 -9.33 0.89
C ASP A 231 -24.43 -9.67 2.28
N ASP A 232 -25.50 -10.48 2.33
CA ASP A 232 -26.12 -10.94 3.58
C ASP A 232 -25.25 -11.94 4.37
N ASP A 233 -24.29 -12.59 3.72
CA ASP A 233 -23.39 -13.58 4.33
C ASP A 233 -22.10 -12.96 4.88
N VAL A 234 -21.84 -11.68 4.59
CA VAL A 234 -20.66 -10.95 5.03
C VAL A 234 -20.84 -10.47 6.46
N PHE A 235 -19.94 -10.90 7.35
CA PHE A 235 -19.94 -10.47 8.75
C PHE A 235 -18.81 -9.47 9.04
N GLY A 236 -19.09 -8.47 9.87
CA GLY A 236 -18.09 -7.57 10.45
C GLY A 236 -17.63 -6.41 9.55
N LEU A 237 -18.12 -6.33 8.32
CA LEU A 237 -17.86 -5.24 7.38
C LEU A 237 -19.11 -4.90 6.57
N ALA A 238 -19.21 -3.65 6.12
CA ALA A 238 -20.18 -3.29 5.09
C ALA A 238 -19.82 -4.01 3.77
N PRO A 239 -20.81 -4.46 2.97
CA PRO A 239 -20.55 -5.22 1.74
C PRO A 239 -19.58 -4.55 0.77
N GLU A 240 -19.66 -3.23 0.60
CA GLU A 240 -18.78 -2.45 -0.27
C GLU A 240 -17.34 -2.44 0.25
N ALA A 241 -17.17 -2.27 1.56
CA ALA A 241 -15.86 -2.32 2.21
C ALA A 241 -15.25 -3.72 2.11
N TYR A 242 -16.05 -4.77 2.29
CA TYR A 242 -15.63 -6.15 2.11
C TYR A 242 -15.13 -6.39 0.67
N ARG A 243 -15.89 -5.99 -0.35
CA ARG A 243 -15.50 -6.17 -1.75
C ARG A 243 -14.21 -5.42 -2.10
N ALA A 244 -14.07 -4.17 -1.63
CA ALA A 244 -12.85 -3.40 -1.82
C ALA A 244 -11.61 -4.08 -1.19
N ARG A 245 -11.77 -4.60 0.04
CA ARG A 245 -10.69 -5.29 0.76
C ARG A 245 -10.41 -6.68 0.21
N LEU A 246 -11.40 -7.38 -0.32
CA LEU A 246 -11.22 -8.64 -1.03
C LEU A 246 -10.42 -8.44 -2.31
N ALA A 247 -10.72 -7.41 -3.10
CA ALA A 247 -9.95 -7.09 -4.30
C ALA A 247 -8.49 -6.76 -3.96
N GLU A 248 -8.28 -5.98 -2.90
CA GLU A 248 -6.94 -5.69 -2.37
C GLU A 248 -6.20 -6.97 -1.93
N LEU A 249 -6.88 -7.85 -1.19
CA LEU A 249 -6.31 -9.13 -0.74
C LEU A 249 -5.89 -10.00 -1.93
N VAL A 250 -6.74 -10.12 -2.95
CA VAL A 250 -6.45 -10.88 -4.17
C VAL A 250 -5.24 -10.29 -4.90
N HIS A 251 -5.15 -8.96 -4.96
CA HIS A 251 -3.99 -8.28 -5.54
C HIS A 251 -2.69 -8.62 -4.77
N LEU A 252 -2.71 -8.52 -3.44
CA LEU A 252 -1.58 -8.88 -2.58
C LEU A 252 -1.17 -10.36 -2.73
N MET A 253 -2.12 -11.27 -2.95
CA MET A 253 -1.80 -12.69 -3.20
C MET A 253 -1.14 -12.93 -4.56
N SER A 254 -1.36 -12.03 -5.52
CA SER A 254 -0.86 -12.17 -6.90
C SER A 254 0.48 -11.48 -7.15
N ASP A 255 0.87 -10.53 -6.32
CA ASP A 255 2.14 -9.80 -6.41
C ASP A 255 2.97 -9.95 -5.13
N GLU A 256 4.03 -10.75 -5.22
CA GLU A 256 4.95 -11.01 -4.12
C GLU A 256 5.65 -9.72 -3.61
N THR A 257 5.88 -8.74 -4.48
CA THR A 257 6.54 -7.48 -4.09
C THR A 257 5.62 -6.66 -3.20
N SER A 258 4.39 -6.42 -3.67
CA SER A 258 3.34 -5.73 -2.91
C SER A 258 3.01 -6.46 -1.59
N ALA A 259 2.99 -7.79 -1.60
CA ALA A 259 2.79 -8.61 -0.41
C ALA A 259 3.87 -8.38 0.66
N ARG A 260 5.15 -8.35 0.25
CA ARG A 260 6.29 -8.15 1.14
C ARG A 260 6.33 -6.73 1.70
N GLU A 261 6.09 -5.72 0.87
CA GLU A 261 6.03 -4.32 1.29
C GLU A 261 4.90 -4.07 2.30
N ALA A 262 3.75 -4.72 2.10
CA ALA A 262 2.63 -4.59 3.01
C ALA A 262 2.81 -5.40 4.31
N GLY A 263 3.69 -6.40 4.33
CA GLY A 263 3.94 -7.26 5.50
C GLY A 263 2.75 -8.13 5.90
N ILE A 264 1.82 -8.40 4.97
CA ILE A 264 0.54 -9.09 5.23
C ILE A 264 0.60 -10.57 4.85
N VAL A 265 1.21 -10.88 3.70
CA VAL A 265 1.39 -12.25 3.23
C VAL A 265 2.77 -12.73 3.65
N ARG A 266 2.82 -13.75 4.50
CA ARG A 266 4.08 -14.28 5.06
C ARG A 266 4.84 -15.14 4.07
N SER A 267 4.11 -15.99 3.36
CA SER A 267 4.69 -16.93 2.41
C SER A 267 3.66 -17.36 1.39
N VAL A 268 4.11 -17.53 0.16
CA VAL A 268 3.34 -18.10 -0.93
C VAL A 268 4.05 -19.38 -1.39
N TYR A 269 3.33 -20.49 -1.51
CA TYR A 269 3.90 -21.75 -1.99
C TYR A 269 2.89 -22.56 -2.80
N GLY A 270 3.39 -23.43 -3.68
CA GLY A 270 2.56 -24.32 -4.49
C GLY A 270 2.17 -25.58 -3.70
N SER A 271 0.93 -26.03 -3.89
CA SER A 271 0.45 -27.32 -3.39
C SER A 271 -0.41 -27.97 -4.45
N ALA A 272 -0.13 -29.25 -4.76
CA ALA A 272 -0.88 -30.01 -5.75
C ALA A 272 -1.49 -31.26 -5.14
N VAL A 273 -2.76 -31.50 -5.47
CA VAL A 273 -3.44 -32.78 -5.22
C VAL A 273 -3.60 -33.54 -6.52
N HIS A 274 -3.49 -34.86 -6.47
CA HIS A 274 -3.53 -35.68 -7.67
C HIS A 274 -4.48 -36.85 -7.54
N ARG A 275 -4.97 -37.30 -8.69
CA ARG A 275 -5.79 -38.51 -8.80
C ARG A 275 -5.57 -39.15 -10.16
N ARG A 276 -5.47 -40.48 -10.16
CA ARG A 276 -5.59 -41.27 -11.37
C ARG A 276 -7.03 -41.31 -11.86
N VAL A 277 -7.27 -40.89 -13.10
CA VAL A 277 -8.60 -40.76 -13.69
C VAL A 277 -8.95 -41.94 -14.60
N LYS A 278 -10.23 -42.30 -14.60
CA LYS A 278 -10.85 -43.28 -15.50
C LYS A 278 -12.05 -42.65 -16.22
N PRO A 279 -12.41 -43.14 -17.41
CA PRO A 279 -13.62 -42.67 -18.11
C PRO A 279 -14.86 -42.79 -17.20
N GLY A 280 -15.63 -41.71 -17.10
CA GLY A 280 -16.83 -41.65 -16.25
C GLY A 280 -16.58 -41.26 -14.80
N ASP A 281 -15.32 -41.09 -14.37
CA ASP A 281 -15.03 -40.62 -13.01
C ASP A 281 -15.60 -39.23 -12.77
N ARG A 282 -16.12 -39.04 -11.55
CA ARG A 282 -16.61 -37.75 -11.06
C ARG A 282 -16.12 -37.51 -9.63
N PHE A 283 -15.40 -36.41 -9.43
CA PHE A 283 -14.85 -36.04 -8.13
C PHE A 283 -14.84 -34.52 -7.95
N ALA A 284 -14.70 -34.08 -6.70
CA ALA A 284 -14.67 -32.67 -6.34
C ALA A 284 -13.33 -32.33 -5.67
N VAL A 285 -12.83 -31.15 -5.98
CA VAL A 285 -11.70 -30.54 -5.26
C VAL A 285 -12.26 -29.57 -4.23
N TRP A 286 -11.82 -29.73 -2.99
CA TRP A 286 -12.23 -28.92 -1.86
C TRP A 286 -11.04 -28.12 -1.33
N VAL A 287 -11.31 -26.89 -0.95
CA VAL A 287 -10.44 -26.13 -0.05
C VAL A 287 -10.90 -26.43 1.37
N GLU A 288 -9.99 -26.92 2.20
CA GLU A 288 -10.23 -27.14 3.62
C GLU A 288 -10.06 -25.86 4.41
N GLN A 289 -10.62 -25.81 5.61
CA GLN A 289 -10.50 -24.64 6.50
C GLN A 289 -9.04 -24.31 6.85
N THR A 290 -8.15 -25.31 6.86
CA THR A 290 -6.70 -25.13 7.06
C THR A 290 -5.96 -24.55 5.85
N GLY A 291 -6.70 -24.25 4.77
CA GLY A 291 -6.18 -23.86 3.46
C GLY A 291 -5.55 -25.00 2.66
N GLY A 292 -5.69 -26.26 3.07
CA GLY A 292 -5.25 -27.40 2.26
C GLY A 292 -6.22 -27.71 1.12
N LEU A 293 -5.76 -28.43 0.10
CA LEU A 293 -6.63 -29.03 -0.91
C LEU A 293 -6.88 -30.51 -0.63
N THR A 294 -8.10 -30.97 -0.92
CA THR A 294 -8.44 -32.40 -0.90
C THR A 294 -9.29 -32.78 -2.10
N ILE A 295 -9.17 -34.04 -2.54
CA ILE A 295 -10.04 -34.63 -3.57
C ILE A 295 -11.04 -35.56 -2.88
N LYS A 296 -12.32 -35.44 -3.25
CA LYS A 296 -13.41 -36.25 -2.71
C LYS A 296 -14.29 -36.80 -3.82
N ASP A 297 -14.83 -38.00 -3.64
CA ASP A 297 -15.74 -38.58 -4.64
C ASP A 297 -17.05 -37.81 -4.70
N ALA A 298 -17.62 -37.67 -5.89
CA ALA A 298 -18.86 -36.91 -6.06
C ALA A 298 -20.10 -37.59 -5.43
N GLY A 299 -19.98 -38.87 -5.01
CA GLY A 299 -21.03 -39.60 -4.29
C GLY A 299 -20.79 -39.74 -2.78
N SER A 300 -19.65 -39.27 -2.27
CA SER A 300 -19.48 -39.09 -0.83
C SER A 300 -20.08 -37.73 -0.47
N PHE A 301 -21.24 -37.73 0.19
CA PHE A 301 -22.07 -36.63 0.75
C PHE A 301 -23.46 -36.54 0.12
#